data_AF-A0A0D6PJU3-F1
#
_entry.id   AF-A0A0D6PJU3-F1
#
_cell.length_a   1.000
_cell.length_b   1.000
_cell.length_c   1.000
_cell.angle_alpha   90.00
_cell.angle_beta   90.00
_cell.angle_gamma   90.00
#
_symmetry.space_group_name_H-M   'P 1'
#
loop_
_entity.id
_entity.type
_entity.pdbx_description
1 polymer ?
#
loop_
_entity_poly.entity_id
_entity_poly.type
_entity_poly.pdbx_seq_one_letter_code
_entity_poly.pdbx_strand_id
1 'polypeptide(L)' 'MQNFYCDDMSEESPDPIIRKSVSLPTGLWKRIENYQFEHRVKRDAEAIRRLIELGLEKAREAK' A
#
# COMPACT_ATOMS: atom_id res chain seq x y z
N MET A 1 9.22 -40.46 22.64
CA MET A 1 10.39 -40.41 21.75
C MET A 1 10.08 -39.45 20.62
N GLN A 2 11.02 -38.55 20.35
CA GLN A 2 11.19 -37.72 19.16
C GLN A 2 10.09 -36.70 18.80
N ASN A 3 10.31 -35.49 19.31
CA ASN A 3 10.12 -34.26 18.51
C ASN A 3 10.86 -34.44 17.19
N PHE A 4 10.11 -34.43 16.09
CA PHE A 4 10.65 -34.11 14.78
C PHE A 4 10.54 -32.60 14.59
N TYR A 5 11.68 -31.92 14.74
CA TYR A 5 11.94 -30.65 14.07
C TYR A 5 11.86 -30.93 12.56
N CYS A 6 10.89 -30.31 11.87
CA CYS A 6 11.02 -30.06 10.45
C CYS A 6 11.32 -28.58 10.28
N ASP A 7 12.53 -28.35 9.77
CA ASP A 7 12.99 -27.22 8.96
C ASP A 7 12.22 -25.90 9.05
N ASP A 8 12.98 -24.93 9.57
CA ASP A 8 13.01 -23.51 9.24
C ASP A 8 12.79 -23.23 7.74
N MET A 9 11.53 -23.23 7.32
CA MET A 9 11.08 -22.43 6.18
C MET A 9 10.57 -21.13 6.79
N SER A 10 11.42 -20.11 6.86
CA SER A 10 10.98 -18.74 6.96
C SER A 10 10.26 -18.37 5.65
N GLU A 11 9.06 -18.91 5.46
CA GLU A 11 8.07 -18.36 4.57
C GLU A 11 7.75 -16.98 5.13
N GLU A 12 8.34 -15.92 4.57
CA GLU A 12 7.79 -14.58 4.72
C GLU A 12 6.36 -14.64 4.17
N SER A 13 5.42 -14.89 5.07
CA SER A 13 4.00 -14.86 4.76
C SER A 13 3.71 -13.52 4.10
N PRO A 14 3.07 -13.48 2.92
CA PRO A 14 2.83 -12.22 2.23
C PRO A 14 2.06 -11.28 3.15
N ASP A 15 2.49 -10.01 3.19
CA ASP A 15 1.86 -9.01 4.05
C ASP A 15 0.34 -9.03 3.89
N PRO A 16 -0.42 -9.23 4.98
CA PRO A 16 -1.85 -9.43 4.88
C PRO A 16 -2.54 -8.18 4.33
N ILE A 17 -3.36 -8.35 3.30
CA ILE A 17 -4.11 -7.25 2.69
C ILE A 17 -5.24 -6.83 3.63
N ILE A 18 -5.12 -5.63 4.21
CA ILE A 18 -6.18 -5.02 5.01
C ILE A 18 -7.04 -4.11 4.13
N ARG A 19 -8.37 -4.31 4.16
CA ARG A 19 -9.33 -3.45 3.46
C ARG A 19 -9.91 -2.42 4.42
N LYS A 20 -9.83 -1.14 4.06
CA LYS A 20 -10.40 -0.02 4.81
C LYS A 20 -11.20 0.88 3.87
N SER A 21 -12.24 1.51 4.41
CA SER A 21 -12.99 2.57 3.75
C SER A 21 -12.57 3.91 4.35
N VAL A 22 -12.41 4.93 3.50
CA VAL A 22 -12.10 6.29 3.92
C VAL A 22 -12.96 7.28 3.15
N SER A 23 -13.39 8.35 3.81
CA SER A 23 -14.09 9.46 3.16
C SER A 23 -13.07 10.52 2.75
N LEU A 24 -13.16 11.00 1.51
CA LEU A 24 -12.26 12.00 0.95
C LEU A 24 -13.07 13.17 0.38
N PRO A 25 -12.58 14.42 0.50
CA PRO A 25 -13.17 15.55 -0.21
C PRO A 25 -13.11 15.34 -1.73
N THR A 26 -14.13 15.79 -2.46
CA THR A 26 -14.20 15.65 -3.93
C THR A 26 -12.98 16.22 -4.64
N GLY A 27 -12.45 17.36 -4.15
CA GLY A 27 -11.25 17.97 -4.73
C GLY A 27 -10.00 17.11 -4.58
N LEU A 28 -9.88 16.36 -3.47
CA LEU A 28 -8.76 15.43 -3.27
C LEU A 28 -8.92 14.20 -4.17
N TRP A 29 -10.13 13.68 -4.31
CA TRP A 29 -10.42 12.57 -5.23
C TRP A 29 -10.02 12.89 -6.67
N LYS A 30 -10.39 14.07 -7.19
CA LYS A 30 -10.00 14.51 -8.54
C LYS A 30 -8.49 14.55 -8.75
N ARG A 31 -7.72 14.90 -7.72
CA ARG A 31 -6.25 14.89 -7.79
C ARG A 31 -5.69 13.47 -7.89
N ILE A 32 -6.33 12.51 -7.22
CA ILE A 32 -5.99 11.08 -7.32
C ILE A 32 -6.32 10.55 -8.73
N GLU A 33 -7.46 10.92 -9.29
CA GLU A 33 -7.84 10.57 -10.68
C GLU A 33 -6.84 11.13 -11.70
N ASN A 34 -6.44 12.40 -11.54
CA ASN A 34 -5.41 13.00 -12.40
C ASN A 34 -4.08 12.23 -12.31
N TYR A 35 -3.64 11.90 -11.09
CA TYR A 35 -2.43 11.08 -10.89
C TYR A 35 -2.55 9.71 -11.58
N GLN A 36 -3.72 9.06 -11.47
CA GLN A 36 -4.00 7.80 -12.14
C GLN A 36 -3.86 7.90 -13.65
N PHE A 37 -4.44 8.94 -14.26
CA PHE A 37 -4.36 9.20 -15.69
C PHE A 37 -2.93 9.45 -16.16
N GLU A 38 -2.21 10.35 -15.47
CA GLU A 38 -0.82 10.71 -15.78
C GLU A 38 0.12 9.50 -15.71
N HIS A 39 -0.07 8.64 -14.72
CA HIS A 39 0.80 7.48 -14.46
C HIS A 39 0.27 6.18 -15.09
N ARG A 40 -0.83 6.26 -15.86
CA ARG A 40 -1.50 5.13 -16.52
C ARG A 40 -1.82 3.96 -15.58
N VAL A 41 -2.17 4.28 -14.34
CA VAL A 41 -2.55 3.29 -13.32
C VAL A 41 -4.00 2.87 -13.58
N LYS A 42 -4.30 1.58 -13.52
CA LYS A 42 -5.65 1.08 -13.87
C LYS A 42 -6.61 1.00 -12.69
N ARG A 43 -6.09 1.02 -11.46
CA ARG A 43 -6.85 0.76 -10.24
C ARG A 43 -6.64 1.88 -9.23
N ASP A 44 -7.73 2.40 -8.69
CA ASP A 44 -7.68 3.48 -7.71
C ASP A 44 -6.87 3.07 -6.47
N ALA A 45 -7.07 1.84 -5.98
CA ALA A 45 -6.34 1.31 -4.84
C ALA A 45 -4.82 1.23 -5.06
N GLU A 46 -4.38 1.09 -6.31
CA GLU A 46 -2.94 1.13 -6.64
C GLU A 46 -2.42 2.57 -6.65
N ALA A 47 -3.15 3.49 -7.26
CA ALA A 47 -2.81 4.92 -7.26
C ALA A 47 -2.73 5.46 -5.82
N ILE A 48 -3.71 5.13 -4.99
CA ILE A 48 -3.78 5.53 -3.58
C ILE A 48 -2.59 4.96 -2.80
N ARG A 49 -2.21 3.69 -3.01
CA ARG A 49 -1.03 3.09 -2.35
C ARG A 49 0.25 3.84 -2.68
N ARG A 50 0.53 4.07 -3.96
CA ARG A 50 1.72 4.81 -4.40
C ARG A 50 1.78 6.22 -3.81
N LEU A 51 0.64 6.92 -3.81
CA LEU A 51 0.55 8.27 -3.22
C LEU A 51 0.79 8.27 -1.70
N ILE A 52 0.30 7.25 -0.98
CA ILE A 52 0.55 7.10 0.45
C ILE A 52 2.03 6.81 0.73
N GLU A 53 2.65 5.87 -0.01
CA GLU A 53 4.07 5.54 0.12
C GLU A 53 4.96 6.77 -0.09
N LEU A 54 4.74 7.50 -1.18
CA LEU A 54 5.44 8.76 -1.47
C LEU A 54 5.22 9.83 -0.38
N GLY A 55 4.00 9.91 0.16
CA GLY A 55 3.67 10.82 1.25
C GLY A 55 4.41 10.47 2.54
N LEU A 56 4.51 9.18 2.87
CA LEU A 56 5.22 8.68 4.05
C LEU A 56 6.74 8.83 3.94
N GLU A 57 7.30 8.66 2.75
CA GLU A 57 8.72 8.95 2.47
C GLU A 57 9.03 10.43 2.70
N LYS A 58 8.29 11.33 2.04
CA LYS A 58 8.49 12.78 2.23
C LYS A 58 8.25 13.26 3.66
N ALA A 59 7.28 12.67 4.36
CA ALA A 59 7.01 13.02 5.76
C ALA A 59 8.16 12.61 6.70
N ARG A 60 8.93 11.57 6.35
CA ARG A 60 10.14 11.17 7.10
C ARG A 60 11.30 12.13 6.85
N GLU A 61 11.47 12.60 5.61
CA GLU A 61 12.54 13.55 5.23
C GLU A 61 12.33 14.96 5.80
N ALA A 62 11.08 15.35 6.04
CA ALA A 62 10.74 16.67 6.59
C ALA A 62 10.95 16.78 8.11
N LYS A 63 11.43 15.73 8.77
CA LYS A 63 11.76 15.67 10.20
C LYS A 63 13.27 15.77 10.41
#